data_AF-A0A415GRV4-F1
#
_entry.id   AF-A0A415GRV4-F1
#
_cell.length_a   1.000
_cell.length_b   1.000
_cell.length_c   1.000
_cell.angle_alpha   90.00
_cell.angle_beta   90.00
_cell.angle_gamma   90.00
#
_symmetry.space_group_name_H-M   'P 1'
#
loop_
_entity.id
_entity.type
_entity.pdbx_description
1 polymer ?
#
loop_
_entity_poly.entity_id
_entity_poly.type
_entity_poly.pdbx_seq_one_letter_code
_entity_poly.pdbx_strand_id
1 'polypeptide(L)'
;MYRITRIAIALCALIFAACTDADFEYASERCTFFFNNGVYQDATLQSALNPMSPGVFCNIYEGTESGRRFIYFANNQRQSSRQEPAGEDARRTFTLGLYNKSGIIVGFSNLSSPATLYIYDSQCPNCYYETQTMSHRLTMDTRGFATCPTCKRQYDLNNRGITSNGKKLLRYRGSTTGPLGVLSVSN
;
A
#
# COMPACT_ATOMS: atom_id res chain seq x y z
N MET A 1 -33.46 -47.86 -37.50
CA MET A 1 -33.91 -46.56 -36.97
C MET A 1 -33.13 -46.22 -35.71
N TYR A 2 -32.10 -45.37 -35.80
CA TYR A 2 -31.92 -44.15 -35.01
C TYR A 2 -30.53 -43.58 -35.32
N ARG A 3 -30.54 -42.46 -36.03
CA ARG A 3 -29.42 -41.56 -36.25
C ARG A 3 -29.02 -40.98 -34.89
N ILE A 4 -27.77 -41.15 -34.43
CA ILE A 4 -27.13 -40.15 -33.57
C ILE A 4 -25.69 -39.95 -34.05
N THR A 5 -25.63 -39.00 -34.97
CA THR A 5 -24.48 -38.40 -35.61
C THR A 5 -23.64 -37.63 -34.57
N ARG A 6 -22.33 -37.89 -34.54
CA ARG A 6 -21.24 -36.94 -34.24
C ARG A 6 -21.46 -35.92 -33.10
N ILE A 7 -21.35 -36.30 -31.82
CA ILE A 7 -21.02 -35.32 -30.77
C ILE A 7 -20.26 -36.04 -29.64
N ALA A 8 -18.94 -36.22 -29.77
CA ALA A 8 -18.12 -36.76 -28.67
C ALA A 8 -16.69 -36.20 -28.62
N ILE A 9 -16.45 -35.05 -29.25
CA ILE A 9 -15.14 -34.37 -29.22
C ILE A 9 -15.38 -32.86 -29.20
N ALA A 10 -15.83 -32.29 -28.07
CA ALA A 10 -15.85 -30.83 -27.88
C ALA A 10 -16.12 -30.40 -26.42
N LEU A 11 -15.73 -31.16 -25.40
CA LEU A 11 -15.97 -30.77 -24.00
C LEU A 11 -14.76 -30.96 -23.09
N CYS A 12 -13.55 -30.76 -23.62
CA CYS A 12 -12.31 -30.74 -22.83
C CYS A 12 -11.43 -29.51 -23.08
N ALA A 13 -11.94 -28.47 -23.76
CA ALA A 13 -11.15 -27.29 -24.18
C ALA A 13 -11.65 -25.96 -23.58
N LEU A 14 -12.21 -25.97 -22.36
CA LEU A 14 -12.68 -24.75 -21.69
C LEU A 14 -12.15 -24.62 -20.25
N ILE A 15 -10.89 -25.03 -20.04
CA ILE A 15 -10.12 -24.58 -18.88
C ILE A 15 -9.09 -23.56 -19.38
N PHE A 16 -9.56 -22.51 -20.04
CA PHE A 16 -8.84 -21.25 -19.95
C PHE A 16 -9.13 -20.76 -18.53
N ALA A 17 -8.21 -21.04 -17.61
CA ALA A 17 -8.11 -20.24 -16.40
C ALA A 17 -7.95 -18.79 -16.89
N ALA A 18 -9.05 -18.04 -16.91
CA ALA A 18 -9.00 -16.61 -17.06
C ALA A 18 -8.26 -16.12 -15.82
N CYS A 19 -6.94 -15.97 -15.96
CA CYS A 19 -6.11 -15.22 -15.03
C CYS A 19 -6.66 -13.80 -15.10
N THR A 20 -7.62 -13.50 -14.22
CA THR A 20 -8.22 -12.18 -14.17
C THR A 20 -7.13 -11.19 -13.78
N ASP A 21 -7.09 -10.01 -14.39
CA ASP A 21 -6.12 -8.95 -14.08
C ASP A 21 -6.03 -8.58 -12.57
N ALA A 22 -6.98 -9.05 -11.76
CA ALA A 22 -6.98 -8.96 -10.31
C ALA A 22 -5.74 -9.61 -9.65
N ASP A 23 -5.17 -10.67 -10.24
CA ASP A 23 -3.97 -11.34 -9.70
C ASP A 23 -2.71 -10.47 -9.82
N PHE A 24 -2.71 -9.45 -10.69
CA PHE A 24 -1.59 -8.50 -10.85
C PHE A 24 -1.84 -7.15 -10.18
N GLU A 25 -2.95 -7.00 -9.45
CA GLU A 25 -3.27 -5.73 -8.79
C GLU A 25 -2.48 -5.53 -7.50
N TYR A 26 -2.33 -6.59 -6.73
CA TYR A 26 -1.68 -6.58 -5.42
C TYR A 26 -0.35 -7.36 -5.46
N ALA A 27 0.58 -6.94 -4.62
CA ALA A 27 1.86 -7.58 -4.42
C ALA A 27 1.68 -9.02 -3.88
N SER A 28 2.66 -9.87 -4.12
CA SER A 28 2.76 -11.19 -3.48
C SER A 28 3.59 -11.15 -2.19
N GLU A 29 4.32 -10.06 -2.01
CA GLU A 29 5.23 -9.80 -0.93
C GLU A 29 4.47 -9.52 0.37
N ARG A 30 4.98 -10.08 1.48
CA ARG A 30 4.33 -9.97 2.78
C ARG A 30 4.32 -8.52 3.25
N CYS A 31 3.14 -8.04 3.61
CA CYS A 31 2.97 -6.78 4.32
C CYS A 31 1.91 -6.94 5.41
N THR A 32 2.30 -6.69 6.66
CA THR A 32 1.41 -6.73 7.82
C THR A 32 1.54 -5.47 8.66
N PHE A 33 0.43 -4.82 8.94
CA PHE A 33 0.39 -3.69 9.85
C PHE A 33 -0.97 -3.60 10.50
N PHE A 34 -0.99 -3.42 11.80
CA PHE A 34 -2.21 -3.15 12.53
C PHE A 34 -1.96 -1.93 13.41
N PHE A 35 -2.86 -0.96 13.33
CA PHE A 35 -2.78 0.23 14.16
C PHE A 35 -4.18 0.73 14.50
N ASN A 36 -4.49 0.81 15.80
CA ASN A 36 -5.76 1.35 16.27
C ASN A 36 -5.62 2.85 16.56
N ASN A 37 -5.94 3.70 15.59
CA ASN A 37 -5.84 5.14 15.75
C ASN A 37 -6.89 5.71 16.72
N GLY A 38 -7.89 4.93 17.14
CA GLY A 38 -8.81 5.32 18.21
C GLY A 38 -8.14 5.40 19.58
N VAL A 39 -7.01 4.68 19.77
CA VAL A 39 -6.20 4.71 21.00
C VAL A 39 -5.15 5.83 20.94
N TYR A 40 -4.41 5.92 19.83
CA TYR A 40 -3.29 6.87 19.72
C TYR A 40 -3.70 8.27 19.29
N GLN A 41 -4.85 8.42 18.63
CA GLN A 41 -5.38 9.68 18.12
C GLN A 41 -4.34 10.49 17.31
N ASP A 42 -3.57 9.79 16.47
CA ASP A 42 -2.52 10.41 15.66
C ASP A 42 -3.14 11.21 14.51
N ALA A 43 -3.03 12.55 14.59
CA ALA A 43 -3.63 13.46 13.62
C ALA A 43 -3.01 13.35 12.21
N THR A 44 -1.72 12.96 12.11
CA THR A 44 -1.04 12.79 10.82
C THR A 44 -1.57 11.58 10.07
N LEU A 45 -1.78 10.47 10.77
CA LEU A 45 -2.43 9.28 10.22
C LEU A 45 -3.92 9.53 9.95
N GLN A 46 -4.60 10.18 10.88
CA GLN A 46 -6.03 10.49 10.79
C GLN A 46 -6.38 11.21 9.48
N SER A 47 -5.54 12.16 9.05
CA SER A 47 -5.80 12.92 7.83
C SER A 47 -5.74 12.08 6.55
N ALA A 48 -4.91 11.04 6.51
CA ALA A 48 -4.85 10.11 5.38
C ALA A 48 -5.94 9.01 5.43
N LEU A 49 -6.47 8.71 6.62
CA LEU A 49 -7.55 7.73 6.81
C LEU A 49 -8.96 8.35 6.71
N ASN A 50 -9.07 9.62 6.27
CA ASN A 50 -10.34 10.30 6.07
C ASN A 50 -10.81 10.25 4.62
N PRO A 51 -11.84 9.46 4.28
CA PRO A 51 -12.37 9.41 2.91
C PRO A 51 -13.02 10.74 2.46
N MET A 52 -13.35 11.64 3.40
CA MET A 52 -13.85 12.99 3.11
C MET A 52 -12.72 13.99 2.82
N SER A 53 -11.46 13.58 2.94
CA SER A 53 -10.28 14.38 2.58
C SER A 53 -9.34 13.59 1.65
N PRO A 54 -9.83 13.17 0.47
CA PRO A 54 -9.04 12.36 -0.44
C PRO A 54 -7.86 13.15 -1.02
N GLY A 55 -6.81 12.45 -1.47
CA GLY A 55 -5.55 13.03 -1.94
C GLY A 55 -4.52 13.28 -0.85
N VAL A 56 -4.88 13.03 0.42
CA VAL A 56 -3.94 13.02 1.54
C VAL A 56 -3.39 11.60 1.72
N PHE A 57 -2.06 11.47 1.67
CA PHE A 57 -1.35 10.21 1.85
C PHE A 57 -0.37 10.33 3.01
N CYS A 58 -0.28 9.28 3.83
CA CYS A 58 0.62 9.16 4.95
C CYS A 58 1.61 8.03 4.71
N ASN A 59 2.89 8.33 4.84
CA ASN A 59 3.95 7.33 4.90
C ASN A 59 4.08 6.83 6.34
N ILE A 60 4.00 5.51 6.52
CA ILE A 60 4.07 4.83 7.81
C ILE A 60 5.28 3.90 7.80
N TYR A 61 6.23 4.12 8.70
CA TYR A 61 7.46 3.35 8.73
C TYR A 61 7.97 3.16 10.15
N GLU A 62 8.82 2.15 10.33
CA GLU A 62 9.44 1.84 11.61
C GLU A 62 10.82 2.52 11.73
N GLY A 63 11.15 2.96 12.94
CA GLY A 63 12.49 3.38 13.28
C GLY A 63 12.81 3.15 14.76
N THR A 64 14.04 3.49 15.13
CA THR A 64 14.54 3.35 16.50
C THR A 64 15.23 4.63 16.93
N GLU A 65 14.91 5.13 18.10
CA GLU A 65 15.58 6.26 18.75
C GLU A 65 15.99 5.86 20.15
N SER A 66 17.27 6.03 20.47
CA SER A 66 17.83 5.69 21.78
C SER A 66 17.45 4.28 22.26
N GLY A 67 17.45 3.30 21.34
CA GLY A 67 17.10 1.91 21.62
C GLY A 67 15.60 1.60 21.71
N ARG A 68 14.72 2.60 21.57
CA ARG A 68 13.25 2.45 21.63
C ARG A 68 12.66 2.44 20.23
N ARG A 69 11.67 1.58 20.02
CA ARG A 69 10.97 1.41 18.74
C ARG A 69 9.87 2.46 18.58
N PHE A 70 9.80 3.09 17.43
CA PHE A 70 8.76 4.05 17.07
C PHE A 70 8.15 3.71 15.72
N ILE A 71 6.86 4.05 15.58
CA ILE A 71 6.18 4.13 14.30
C ILE A 71 6.05 5.59 13.93
N TYR A 72 6.55 5.94 12.75
CA TYR A 72 6.57 7.30 12.24
C TYR A 72 5.49 7.48 11.20
N PHE A 73 4.87 8.65 11.23
CA PHE A 73 3.85 9.09 10.31
C PHE A 73 4.36 10.37 9.65
N ALA A 74 4.35 10.42 8.33
CA ALA A 74 4.69 11.62 7.58
C ALA A 74 3.75 11.73 6.39
N ASN A 75 2.87 12.74 6.40
CA ASN A 75 1.92 12.92 5.32
C ASN A 75 2.40 13.92 4.26
N ASN A 76 1.73 13.88 3.12
CA ASN A 76 2.01 14.77 2.00
C ASN A 76 1.52 16.22 2.22
N GLN A 77 0.93 16.53 3.39
CA GLN A 77 0.54 17.87 3.82
C GLN A 77 1.52 18.47 4.83
N ARG A 78 2.76 17.95 4.86
CA ARG A 78 3.88 18.43 5.70
C ARG A 78 3.64 18.26 7.21
N GLN A 79 2.74 17.36 7.59
CA GLN A 79 2.60 16.95 8.99
C GLN A 79 3.43 15.69 9.22
N SER A 80 4.06 15.63 10.39
CA SER A 80 4.74 14.44 10.86
C SER A 80 4.52 14.25 12.36
N SER A 81 4.48 12.99 12.76
CA SER A 81 4.34 12.56 14.14
C SER A 81 4.96 11.18 14.30
N ARG A 82 5.09 10.73 15.55
CA ARG A 82 5.53 9.38 15.86
C ARG A 82 4.81 8.89 17.10
N GLN A 83 4.61 7.59 17.14
CA GLN A 83 4.00 6.90 18.27
C GLN A 83 4.95 5.80 18.74
N GLU A 84 5.07 5.68 20.05
CA GLU A 84 5.72 4.53 20.66
C GLU A 84 4.66 3.45 20.90
N PRO A 85 4.78 2.27 20.26
CA PRO A 85 3.86 1.18 20.52
C PRO A 85 3.83 0.83 22.01
N ALA A 86 2.65 0.79 22.61
CA ALA A 86 2.45 0.51 24.02
C ALA A 86 1.52 -0.69 24.23
N GLY A 87 1.55 -1.27 25.44
CA GLY A 87 0.66 -2.38 25.80
C GLY A 87 0.78 -3.58 24.88
N GLU A 88 -0.35 -4.04 24.32
CA GLU A 88 -0.37 -5.15 23.37
C GLU A 88 0.35 -4.84 22.06
N ASP A 89 0.30 -3.59 21.58
CA ASP A 89 0.94 -3.18 20.34
C ASP A 89 2.47 -3.19 20.44
N ALA A 90 3.02 -3.00 21.64
CA ALA A 90 4.45 -3.15 21.90
C ALA A 90 4.95 -4.58 21.59
N ARG A 91 4.06 -5.58 21.75
CA ARG A 91 4.37 -7.00 21.50
C ARG A 91 4.06 -7.42 20.05
N ARG A 92 3.42 -6.57 19.25
CA ARG A 92 3.07 -6.90 17.86
C ARG A 92 4.29 -6.78 16.96
N THR A 93 4.50 -7.81 16.15
CA THR A 93 5.41 -7.73 15.00
C THR A 93 4.70 -6.97 13.88
N PHE A 94 5.36 -5.96 13.32
CA PHE A 94 4.90 -5.25 12.12
C PHE A 94 5.74 -5.74 10.94
N THR A 95 5.17 -5.85 9.74
CA THR A 95 5.90 -6.04 8.47
C THR A 95 5.45 -4.97 7.48
N LEU A 96 5.97 -3.75 7.61
CA LEU A 96 5.56 -2.57 6.85
C LEU A 96 6.15 -2.54 5.43
N GLY A 97 5.76 -3.50 4.59
CA GLY A 97 6.21 -3.64 3.21
C GLY A 97 7.60 -4.28 3.07
N LEU A 98 8.16 -4.24 1.86
CA LEU A 98 9.46 -4.83 1.48
C LEU A 98 10.57 -4.50 2.48
N TYR A 99 10.52 -3.30 3.07
CA TYR A 99 11.44 -2.90 4.12
C TYR A 99 10.76 -1.99 5.14
N ASN A 100 10.82 -2.37 6.41
CA ASN A 100 10.12 -1.68 7.48
C ASN A 100 10.54 -0.20 7.65
N LYS A 101 11.79 0.16 7.32
CA LYS A 101 12.27 1.55 7.45
C LYS A 101 11.84 2.47 6.30
N SER A 102 11.49 1.93 5.13
CA SER A 102 10.76 2.72 4.13
C SER A 102 9.28 2.73 4.42
N GLY A 103 8.77 1.59 4.88
CA GLY A 103 7.39 1.44 5.24
C GLY A 103 6.44 1.36 4.06
N ILE A 104 5.21 1.78 4.31
CA ILE A 104 4.11 1.84 3.35
C ILE A 104 3.59 3.28 3.20
N ILE A 105 2.88 3.55 2.12
CA ILE A 105 2.14 4.79 1.90
C ILE A 105 0.65 4.44 1.86
N VAL A 106 -0.16 5.07 2.71
CA VAL A 106 -1.61 4.85 2.79
C VAL A 106 -2.38 6.14 2.55
N GLY A 107 -3.54 6.06 1.90
CA GLY A 107 -4.43 7.21 1.74
C GLY A 107 -5.57 6.95 0.78
N PHE A 108 -6.59 7.80 0.84
CA PHE A 108 -7.71 7.75 -0.08
C PHE A 108 -7.42 8.52 -1.37
N SER A 109 -7.65 7.91 -2.53
CA SER A 109 -7.54 8.56 -3.83
C SER A 109 -8.66 9.56 -4.07
N ASN A 110 -8.32 10.66 -4.75
CA ASN A 110 -9.27 11.69 -5.18
C ASN A 110 -9.88 11.47 -6.59
N LEU A 111 -9.64 10.32 -7.23
CA LEU A 111 -10.14 10.03 -8.58
C LEU A 111 -11.46 9.22 -8.63
N SER A 112 -12.00 8.83 -7.47
CA SER A 112 -13.21 8.00 -7.40
C SER A 112 -14.18 8.48 -6.31
N SER A 113 -15.47 8.23 -6.52
CA SER A 113 -16.53 8.44 -5.53
C SER A 113 -17.40 7.17 -5.47
N PRO A 114 -17.42 6.42 -4.35
CA PRO A 114 -16.70 6.70 -3.10
C PRO A 114 -15.17 6.63 -3.26
N ALA A 115 -14.45 7.38 -2.42
CA ALA A 115 -12.99 7.41 -2.46
C ALA A 115 -12.39 6.03 -2.17
N THR A 116 -11.42 5.61 -2.98
CA THR A 116 -10.75 4.32 -2.85
C THR A 116 -9.52 4.42 -1.96
N LEU A 117 -9.41 3.56 -0.94
CA LEU A 117 -8.19 3.44 -0.13
C LEU A 117 -7.09 2.74 -0.92
N TYR A 118 -5.92 3.34 -0.99
CA TYR A 118 -4.72 2.69 -1.50
C TYR A 118 -3.66 2.53 -0.40
N ILE A 119 -2.96 1.40 -0.48
CA ILE A 119 -1.84 1.04 0.38
C ILE A 119 -0.71 0.59 -0.55
N TYR A 120 0.37 1.35 -0.60
CA TYR A 120 1.53 1.10 -1.46
C TYR A 120 2.76 0.76 -0.64
N ASP A 121 3.68 0.01 -1.22
CA ASP A 121 5.05 -0.03 -0.72
C ASP A 121 5.72 1.33 -0.90
N SER A 122 6.53 1.75 0.08
CA SER A 122 7.25 3.02 0.00
C SER A 122 8.64 2.92 -0.64
N GLN A 123 9.08 1.75 -1.10
CA GLN A 123 10.27 1.58 -1.93
C GLN A 123 9.93 1.82 -3.40
N CYS A 124 10.88 2.42 -4.11
CA CYS A 124 10.84 2.45 -5.56
C CYS A 124 11.00 1.03 -6.12
N PRO A 125 9.98 0.43 -6.76
CA PRO A 125 10.09 -0.93 -7.30
C PRO A 125 11.14 -0.99 -8.42
N ASN A 126 11.24 0.05 -9.24
CA ASN A 126 12.20 0.07 -10.35
C ASN A 126 13.65 0.01 -9.85
N CYS A 127 14.01 0.79 -8.82
CA CYS A 127 15.35 0.69 -8.23
C CYS A 127 15.54 -0.62 -7.48
N TYR A 128 14.57 -1.03 -6.66
CA TYR A 128 14.66 -2.26 -5.88
C TYR A 128 14.88 -3.49 -6.77
N TYR A 129 14.14 -3.66 -7.86
CA TYR A 129 14.33 -4.82 -8.74
C TYR A 129 15.67 -4.79 -9.50
N GLU A 130 16.20 -3.60 -9.82
CA GLU A 130 17.50 -3.44 -10.48
C GLU A 130 18.68 -3.72 -9.55
N THR A 131 18.63 -3.21 -8.32
CA THR A 131 19.78 -3.22 -7.39
C THR A 131 19.66 -4.25 -6.29
N GLN A 132 18.46 -4.78 -6.04
CA GLN A 132 18.11 -5.60 -4.87
C GLN A 132 18.40 -4.91 -3.53
N THR A 133 18.46 -3.57 -3.50
CA THR A 133 18.72 -2.78 -2.28
C THR A 133 17.48 -2.07 -1.76
N MET A 134 17.30 -2.07 -0.44
CA MET A 134 16.13 -1.52 0.26
C MET A 134 16.32 -0.07 0.73
N SER A 135 17.05 0.74 -0.02
CA SER A 135 17.42 2.13 0.34
C SER A 135 16.76 3.20 -0.53
N HIS A 136 15.71 2.85 -1.28
CA HIS A 136 15.08 3.73 -2.28
C HIS A 136 13.69 4.22 -1.85
N ARG A 137 13.59 4.68 -0.60
CA ARG A 137 12.37 5.23 -0.04
C ARG A 137 11.89 6.45 -0.85
N LEU A 138 10.62 6.43 -1.23
CA LEU A 138 9.96 7.50 -1.96
C LEU A 138 9.69 8.72 -1.07
N THR A 139 9.68 9.91 -1.67
CA THR A 139 9.22 11.16 -1.05
C THR A 139 7.90 11.61 -1.68
N MET A 140 6.99 12.18 -0.89
CA MET A 140 5.69 12.60 -1.41
C MET A 140 5.60 14.12 -1.57
N ASP A 141 4.87 14.57 -2.58
CA ASP A 141 4.48 15.97 -2.75
C ASP A 141 3.01 16.22 -2.41
N THR A 142 2.64 17.49 -2.25
CA THR A 142 1.29 17.92 -1.85
C THR A 142 0.20 17.61 -2.88
N ARG A 143 0.57 17.21 -4.11
CA ARG A 143 -0.36 16.86 -5.18
C ARG A 143 -0.70 15.36 -5.18
N GLY A 144 -0.05 14.58 -4.32
CA GLY A 144 -0.24 13.12 -4.26
C GLY A 144 0.66 12.36 -5.23
N PHE A 145 1.83 12.91 -5.57
CA PHE A 145 2.87 12.16 -6.27
C PHE A 145 3.93 11.67 -5.28
N ALA A 146 4.34 10.42 -5.42
CA ALA A 146 5.54 9.88 -4.79
C ALA A 146 6.70 9.90 -5.79
N THR A 147 7.86 10.43 -5.40
CA THR A 147 9.04 10.55 -6.25
C THR A 147 10.18 9.71 -5.68
N CYS A 148 10.84 8.93 -6.52
CA CYS A 148 12.07 8.25 -6.12
C CYS A 148 13.24 9.24 -6.10
N PRO A 149 13.95 9.40 -4.97
CA PRO A 149 15.10 10.30 -4.90
C PRO A 149 16.28 9.81 -5.77
N THR A 150 16.36 8.51 -6.06
CA THR A 150 17.43 7.90 -6.86
C THR A 150 17.15 8.04 -8.37
N CYS A 151 16.10 7.41 -8.89
CA CYS A 151 15.83 7.39 -10.33
C CYS A 151 14.87 8.48 -10.83
N LYS A 152 14.40 9.37 -9.94
CA LYS A 152 13.52 10.52 -10.24
C LYS A 152 12.15 10.19 -10.82
N ARG A 153 11.81 8.91 -10.97
CA ARG A 153 10.45 8.48 -11.36
C ARG A 153 9.42 9.00 -10.38
N GLN A 154 8.30 9.46 -10.93
CA GLN A 154 7.14 9.92 -10.19
C GLN A 154 6.01 8.91 -10.34
N TYR A 155 5.32 8.65 -9.25
CA TYR A 155 4.21 7.72 -9.13
C TYR A 155 2.98 8.47 -8.67
N ASP A 156 1.88 8.34 -9.40
CA ASP A 156 0.61 8.96 -9.05
C ASP A 156 -0.12 8.11 -7.99
N LEU A 157 -0.13 8.58 -6.74
CA LEU A 157 -0.75 7.86 -5.63
C LEU A 157 -2.28 7.86 -5.73
N ASN A 158 -2.86 8.85 -6.40
CA ASN A 158 -4.30 8.91 -6.67
C ASN A 158 -4.69 7.95 -7.79
N ASN A 159 -3.77 7.63 -8.71
CA ASN A 159 -4.02 6.79 -9.86
C ASN A 159 -3.28 5.45 -9.81
N ARG A 160 -3.60 4.62 -8.81
CA ARG A 160 -3.11 3.23 -8.67
C ARG A 160 -1.57 3.09 -8.65
N GLY A 161 -0.83 4.15 -8.35
CA GLY A 161 0.63 4.13 -8.26
C GLY A 161 1.33 4.00 -9.62
N ILE A 162 0.68 4.41 -10.71
CA ILE A 162 1.27 4.36 -12.05
C ILE A 162 2.40 5.38 -12.20
N THR A 163 3.34 5.07 -13.09
CA THR A 163 4.42 5.97 -13.49
C THR A 163 4.47 6.06 -15.01
N SER A 164 5.02 7.15 -15.56
CA SER A 164 5.14 7.33 -17.01
C SER A 164 6.08 6.32 -17.67
N ASN A 165 7.07 5.80 -16.92
CA ASN A 165 8.01 4.83 -17.44
C ASN A 165 8.49 3.82 -16.37
N GLY A 166 8.11 2.56 -16.53
CA GLY A 166 8.55 1.45 -15.68
C GLY A 166 7.42 0.80 -14.90
N LYS A 167 7.78 0.04 -13.87
CA LYS A 167 6.83 -0.70 -13.03
C LYS A 167 6.04 0.28 -12.15
N LYS A 168 4.72 0.07 -12.04
CA LYS A 168 3.87 0.73 -11.03
C LYS A 168 4.30 0.35 -9.60
N LEU A 169 3.86 1.13 -8.62
CA LEU A 169 4.07 0.79 -7.21
C LEU A 169 3.42 -0.55 -6.84
N LEU A 170 4.10 -1.30 -5.98
CA LEU A 170 3.52 -2.46 -5.32
C LEU A 170 2.37 -2.00 -4.43
N ARG A 171 1.26 -2.74 -4.46
CA ARG A 171 0.05 -2.44 -3.69
C ARG A 171 -0.25 -3.57 -2.72
N TYR A 172 -0.65 -3.23 -1.51
CA TYR A 172 -1.01 -4.19 -0.48
C TYR A 172 -2.50 -4.19 -0.20
N ARG A 173 -2.99 -5.32 0.29
CA ARG A 173 -4.36 -5.48 0.75
C ARG A 173 -4.51 -4.95 2.17
N GLY A 174 -5.59 -4.23 2.41
CA GLY A 174 -5.92 -3.72 3.74
C GLY A 174 -7.19 -2.89 3.74
N SER A 175 -7.58 -2.47 4.94
CA SER A 175 -8.81 -1.73 5.18
C SER A 175 -8.63 -0.77 6.36
N THR A 176 -9.49 0.24 6.41
CA THR A 176 -9.64 1.11 7.57
C THR A 176 -11.09 1.15 8.04
N THR A 177 -11.32 1.25 9.35
CA THR A 177 -12.64 1.55 9.91
C THR A 177 -12.90 3.05 10.10
N GLY A 178 -11.95 3.90 9.66
CA GLY A 178 -12.09 5.36 9.61
C GLY A 178 -10.90 6.12 10.19
N PRO A 179 -10.99 7.47 10.27
CA PRO A 179 -9.89 8.33 10.71
C PRO A 179 -9.37 8.02 12.12
N LEU A 180 -10.28 7.74 13.05
CA LEU A 180 -10.00 7.33 14.44
C LEU A 180 -10.26 5.84 14.64
N GLY A 181 -10.18 5.06 13.55
CA GLY A 181 -10.45 3.64 13.53
C GLY A 181 -9.18 2.80 13.50
N VAL A 182 -9.36 1.54 13.11
CA VAL A 182 -8.27 0.58 12.90
C VAL A 182 -7.83 0.62 11.45
N LEU A 183 -6.53 0.82 11.23
CA LEU A 183 -5.87 0.49 9.96
C LEU A 183 -5.32 -0.93 10.06
N SER A 184 -5.75 -1.81 9.16
CA SER A 184 -5.28 -3.19 9.07
C SER A 184 -4.77 -3.48 7.66
N VAL A 185 -3.54 -3.94 7.56
CA VAL A 185 -2.87 -4.36 6.33
C VAL A 185 -2.47 -5.82 6.52
N SER A 186 -2.87 -6.66 5.58
CA SER A 186 -2.53 -8.08 5.56
C SER A 186 -2.46 -8.52 4.11
N ASN A 187 -1.23 -8.74 3.66
CA ASN A 187 -0.91 -9.20 2.32
C ASN A 187 -0.05 -10.47 2.38
#